data_AF-A0A137NWG2-F1
#
_entry.id   AF-A0A137NWG2-F1
#
_cell.length_a   1.000
_cell.length_b   1.000
_cell.length_c   1.000
_cell.angle_alpha   90.00
_cell.angle_beta   90.00
_cell.angle_gamma   90.00
#
_symmetry.space_group_name_H-M   'P 1'
#
loop_
_entity.id
_entity.type
_entity.pdbx_description
1 polymer ?
#
loop_
_entity_poly.entity_id
_entity_poly.type
_entity_poly.pdbx_seq_one_letter_code
_entity_poly.pdbx_strand_id
1 'polypeptide(L)'
;MTTRKLQLEIDRVLKKVTEGFNDFDVTYSKIQTTTNSNMSQKYESDLKKEIKKLQRCRDQIKTWLTSNDIKDKRQLTDSRKAIENKMEQFKLIEKEMKTKAFSKEGLNQATKVDPREQKKSETVNWISEVVDNLNIQIDSFEAESEVLLSGSKKKKDASKIERLNQIKHHLERHKWHINRLELIQRLLENDRTDTDAVF
;
A
#
# COMPACT_ATOMS: atom_id res chain seq x y z
N MET A 1 51.28 -14.28 -18.92
CA MET A 1 50.80 -14.52 -17.54
C MET A 1 50.84 -16.05 -17.33
N THR A 2 51.36 -16.59 -16.23
CA THR A 2 51.39 -18.06 -16.06
C THR A 2 49.95 -18.61 -16.01
N THR A 3 49.68 -19.74 -16.67
CA THR A 3 48.34 -20.36 -16.77
C THR A 3 47.67 -20.53 -15.40
N ARG A 4 48.46 -20.82 -14.36
CA ARG A 4 48.00 -20.93 -12.97
C ARG A 4 47.52 -19.60 -12.38
N LYS A 5 48.17 -18.48 -12.71
CA LYS A 5 47.77 -17.14 -12.22
C LYS A 5 46.45 -16.70 -12.86
N LEU A 6 46.26 -17.00 -14.14
CA LEU A 6 45.02 -16.73 -14.86
C LEU A 6 43.86 -17.56 -14.30
N GLN A 7 44.07 -18.85 -14.02
CA GLN A 7 43.04 -19.71 -13.44
C GLN A 7 42.58 -19.22 -12.06
N LEU A 8 43.51 -18.80 -11.20
CA LEU A 8 43.16 -18.23 -9.88
C LEU A 8 42.35 -16.94 -10.00
N GLU A 9 42.59 -16.14 -11.04
CA GLU A 9 41.81 -14.94 -11.31
C GLU A 9 40.38 -15.28 -11.78
N ILE A 10 40.25 -16.28 -12.65
CA ILE A 10 38.96 -16.83 -13.10
C ILE A 10 38.16 -17.30 -11.90
N ASP A 11 38.72 -18.14 -11.05
CA ASP A 11 38.02 -18.71 -9.88
C ASP A 11 37.55 -17.61 -8.92
N ARG A 12 38.35 -16.56 -8.70
CA ARG A 12 37.96 -15.39 -7.89
C ARG A 12 36.79 -14.63 -8.50
N VAL A 13 36.79 -14.41 -9.80
CA VAL A 13 35.68 -13.70 -10.48
C VAL A 13 34.42 -14.54 -10.45
N LEU A 14 34.52 -15.85 -10.69
CA LEU A 14 33.37 -16.76 -10.61
C LEU A 14 32.78 -16.78 -9.19
N LYS A 15 33.62 -16.78 -8.16
CA LYS A 15 33.14 -16.66 -6.77
C LYS A 15 32.39 -15.35 -6.53
N LYS A 16 32.91 -14.21 -7.03
CA LYS A 16 32.22 -12.91 -6.96
C LYS A 16 30.88 -12.90 -7.70
N VAL A 17 30.77 -13.62 -8.81
CA VAL A 17 29.51 -13.76 -9.54
C VAL A 17 28.47 -14.49 -8.68
N THR A 18 28.86 -15.60 -8.05
CA THR A 18 27.97 -16.34 -7.15
C THR A 18 27.54 -15.52 -5.95
N GLU A 19 28.49 -14.82 -5.30
CA GLU A 19 28.18 -13.92 -4.18
C GLU A 19 27.23 -12.80 -4.62
N GLY A 20 27.50 -12.15 -5.75
CA GLY A 20 26.66 -11.09 -6.29
C GLY A 20 25.25 -11.54 -6.67
N PHE A 21 25.08 -12.80 -7.11
CA PHE A 21 23.74 -13.37 -7.34
C PHE A 21 22.96 -13.54 -6.04
N ASN A 22 23.61 -14.05 -4.99
CA ASN A 22 22.98 -14.20 -3.69
C ASN A 22 22.60 -12.83 -3.08
N ASP A 23 23.50 -11.86 -3.14
CA ASP A 23 23.25 -10.50 -2.65
C ASP A 23 22.10 -9.83 -3.41
N PHE A 24 22.03 -10.05 -4.73
CA PHE A 24 20.92 -9.59 -5.55
C PHE A 24 19.58 -10.19 -5.09
N ASP A 25 19.52 -11.50 -4.90
CA ASP A 25 18.29 -12.19 -4.50
C ASP A 25 17.84 -11.81 -3.08
N VAL A 26 18.78 -11.69 -2.15
CA VAL A 26 18.50 -11.22 -0.78
C VAL A 26 17.98 -9.78 -0.79
N THR A 27 18.60 -8.89 -1.57
CA THR A 27 18.18 -7.49 -1.65
C THR A 27 16.80 -7.38 -2.31
N TYR A 28 16.55 -8.16 -3.37
CA TYR A 28 15.26 -8.20 -4.03
C TYR A 28 14.14 -8.71 -3.12
N SER A 29 14.39 -9.77 -2.34
CA SER A 29 13.42 -10.25 -1.33
C SER A 29 13.09 -9.18 -0.28
N LYS A 30 14.11 -8.43 0.18
CA LYS A 30 13.90 -7.29 1.09
C LYS A 30 13.04 -6.20 0.47
N ILE A 31 13.25 -5.90 -0.81
CA ILE A 31 12.41 -4.93 -1.55
C ILE A 31 10.94 -5.34 -1.56
N GLN A 32 10.64 -6.62 -1.83
CA GLN A 32 9.27 -7.12 -1.93
C GLN A 32 8.54 -7.12 -0.58
N THR A 33 9.27 -7.27 0.52
CA THR A 33 8.72 -7.36 1.88
C THR A 33 8.69 -6.03 2.62
N THR A 34 9.50 -5.06 2.20
CA THR A 34 9.62 -3.77 2.88
C THR A 34 8.43 -2.87 2.56
N THR A 35 7.71 -2.44 3.60
CA THR A 35 6.64 -1.44 3.49
C THR A 35 7.14 0.01 3.62
N ASN A 36 8.34 0.20 4.18
CA ASN A 36 8.97 1.51 4.38
C ASN A 36 9.56 2.08 3.07
N SER A 37 9.06 3.26 2.66
CA SER A 37 9.47 3.91 1.41
C SER A 37 10.97 4.24 1.33
N ASN A 38 11.56 4.75 2.41
CA ASN A 38 12.97 5.14 2.43
C ASN A 38 13.90 3.93 2.34
N MET A 39 13.53 2.84 3.02
CA MET A 39 14.29 1.59 2.94
C MET A 39 14.12 0.90 1.59
N SER A 40 12.93 0.97 0.99
CA SER A 40 12.66 0.47 -0.36
C SER A 40 13.58 1.15 -1.39
N GLN A 41 13.64 2.49 -1.40
CA GLN A 41 14.54 3.26 -2.29
C GLN A 41 16.02 2.96 -2.03
N LYS A 42 16.42 2.76 -0.77
CA LYS A 42 17.79 2.35 -0.44
C LYS A 42 18.13 1.00 -1.04
N TYR A 43 17.26 0.00 -0.87
CA TYR A 43 17.46 -1.33 -1.44
C TYR A 43 17.45 -1.30 -2.97
N GLU A 44 16.64 -0.46 -3.62
CA GLU A 44 16.70 -0.25 -5.08
C GLU A 44 18.09 0.22 -5.54
N SER A 45 18.63 1.24 -4.86
CA SER A 45 19.98 1.75 -5.14
C SER A 45 21.03 0.65 -4.96
N ASP A 46 20.91 -0.17 -3.91
CA ASP A 46 21.86 -1.25 -3.63
C ASP A 46 21.73 -2.39 -4.65
N LEU A 47 20.51 -2.76 -5.07
CA LEU A 47 20.26 -3.70 -6.16
C LEU A 47 20.89 -3.22 -7.48
N LYS A 48 20.79 -1.91 -7.77
CA LYS A 48 21.42 -1.28 -8.94
C LYS A 48 22.95 -1.26 -8.86
N LYS A 49 23.53 -1.17 -7.67
CA LYS A 49 24.98 -1.30 -7.50
C LYS A 49 25.42 -2.74 -7.75
N GLU A 50 24.66 -3.71 -7.24
CA GLU A 50 24.99 -5.13 -7.39
C GLU A 50 24.94 -5.58 -8.85
N ILE A 51 23.91 -5.15 -9.60
CA ILE A 51 23.83 -5.47 -11.03
C ILE A 51 24.98 -4.87 -11.83
N LYS A 52 25.48 -3.68 -11.45
CA LYS A 52 26.67 -3.08 -12.08
C LYS A 52 27.95 -3.85 -11.78
N LYS A 53 28.08 -4.48 -10.60
CA LYS A 53 29.22 -5.36 -10.30
C LYS A 53 29.17 -6.62 -11.16
N LEU A 54 28.00 -7.23 -11.30
CA LEU A 54 27.78 -8.39 -12.16
C LEU A 54 28.09 -8.06 -13.64
N GLN A 55 27.68 -6.89 -14.13
CA GLN A 55 28.04 -6.41 -15.47
C GLN A 55 29.55 -6.35 -15.70
N ARG A 56 30.31 -5.79 -14.75
CA ARG A 56 31.79 -5.75 -14.85
C ARG A 56 32.39 -7.16 -14.89
N CYS A 57 31.89 -8.08 -14.07
CA CYS A 57 32.32 -9.48 -14.10
C CYS A 57 32.01 -10.13 -15.45
N ARG A 58 30.82 -9.86 -16.02
CA ARG A 58 30.42 -10.33 -17.35
C ARG A 58 31.35 -9.84 -18.45
N ASP A 59 31.75 -8.57 -18.42
CA ASP A 59 32.65 -8.00 -19.43
C ASP A 59 34.09 -8.52 -19.28
N GLN A 60 34.55 -8.77 -18.05
CA GLN A 60 35.81 -9.46 -17.80
C GLN A 60 35.77 -10.91 -18.33
N ILE A 61 34.69 -11.65 -18.04
CA ILE A 61 34.46 -13.01 -18.57
C ILE A 61 34.41 -12.99 -20.11
N LYS A 62 33.77 -11.98 -20.72
CA LYS A 62 33.73 -11.84 -22.18
C LYS A 62 35.13 -11.69 -22.79
N THR A 63 36.01 -10.94 -22.13
CA THR A 63 37.42 -10.78 -22.55
C THR A 63 38.19 -12.10 -22.47
N TRP A 64 37.95 -12.89 -21.42
CA TRP A 64 38.53 -14.22 -21.27
C TRP A 64 38.00 -15.22 -22.29
N LEU A 65 36.71 -15.16 -22.65
CA LEU A 65 36.14 -15.99 -23.71
C LEU A 65 36.80 -15.73 -25.08
N THR A 66 37.26 -14.51 -25.34
CA THR A 66 38.02 -14.18 -26.56
C THR A 66 39.51 -14.54 -26.51
N SER A 67 40.06 -14.83 -25.32
CA SER A 67 41.47 -15.22 -25.18
C SER A 67 41.70 -16.67 -25.61
N ASN A 68 42.86 -16.93 -26.24
CA ASN A 68 43.31 -18.28 -26.62
C ASN A 68 44.06 -18.99 -25.48
N ASP A 69 44.37 -18.30 -24.38
CA ASP A 69 45.10 -18.85 -23.23
C ASP A 69 44.26 -19.80 -22.35
N ILE A 70 42.95 -19.88 -22.62
CA ILE A 70 41.97 -20.64 -21.83
C ILE A 70 41.47 -21.82 -22.65
N LYS A 71 41.79 -23.03 -22.18
CA LYS A 71 41.43 -24.30 -22.85
C LYS A 71 39.96 -24.67 -22.65
N ASP A 72 39.44 -24.58 -21.42
CA ASP A 72 38.04 -24.86 -21.11
C ASP A 72 37.28 -23.55 -20.84
N LYS A 73 36.29 -23.26 -21.69
CA LYS A 73 35.48 -22.05 -21.64
C LYS A 73 34.03 -22.32 -21.23
N ARG A 74 33.67 -23.56 -20.88
CA ARG A 74 32.28 -23.95 -20.55
C ARG A 74 31.74 -23.13 -19.37
N GLN A 75 32.45 -23.17 -18.25
CA GLN A 75 32.05 -22.47 -17.03
C GLN A 75 31.97 -20.95 -17.20
N LEU A 76 32.87 -20.36 -17.99
CA LEU A 76 32.85 -18.94 -18.34
C LEU A 76 31.62 -18.59 -19.19
N THR A 77 31.26 -19.46 -20.15
CA THR A 77 30.10 -19.27 -21.01
C THR A 77 28.80 -19.35 -20.20
N ASP A 78 28.68 -20.33 -19.31
CA ASP A 78 27.50 -20.52 -18.48
C ASP A 78 27.34 -19.36 -17.48
N SER A 79 28.43 -18.94 -16.84
CA SER A 79 28.42 -17.80 -15.92
C SER A 79 28.04 -16.50 -16.64
N ARG A 80 28.54 -16.29 -17.86
CA ARG A 80 28.14 -15.13 -18.69
C ARG A 80 26.64 -15.13 -18.97
N LYS A 81 26.08 -16.26 -19.40
CA LYS A 81 24.63 -16.40 -19.67
C LYS A 81 23.81 -16.18 -18.39
N ALA A 82 24.25 -16.73 -17.27
CA ALA A 82 23.58 -16.55 -15.98
C ALA A 82 23.52 -15.06 -15.57
N ILE A 83 24.62 -14.31 -15.78
CA ILE A 83 24.65 -12.87 -15.50
C ILE A 83 23.70 -12.12 -16.44
N GLU A 84 23.70 -12.45 -17.73
CA GLU A 84 22.82 -11.82 -18.72
C GLU A 84 21.34 -12.03 -18.37
N ASN A 85 20.95 -13.24 -17.95
CA ASN A 85 19.60 -13.53 -17.47
C ASN A 85 19.25 -12.70 -16.21
N LYS A 86 20.18 -12.59 -15.25
CA LYS A 86 19.97 -11.78 -14.05
C LYS A 86 19.83 -10.28 -14.38
N MET A 87 20.56 -9.79 -15.39
CA MET A 87 20.40 -8.43 -15.90
C MET A 87 19.03 -8.18 -16.52
N GLU A 88 18.48 -9.15 -17.24
CA GLU A 88 17.13 -9.06 -17.79
C GLU A 88 16.07 -9.06 -16.69
N GLN A 89 16.21 -9.94 -15.68
CA GLN A 89 15.36 -9.92 -14.49
C GLN A 89 15.40 -8.55 -13.80
N PHE A 90 16.59 -7.96 -13.62
CA PHE A 90 16.71 -6.62 -13.05
C PHE A 90 15.99 -5.54 -13.88
N LYS A 91 15.98 -5.63 -15.21
CA LYS A 91 15.24 -4.66 -16.05
C LYS A 91 13.73 -4.74 -15.82
N LEU A 92 13.19 -5.96 -15.71
CA LEU A 92 11.76 -6.15 -15.42
C LEU A 92 11.41 -5.60 -14.04
N ILE A 93 12.24 -5.92 -13.05
CA ILE A 93 12.10 -5.41 -11.68
C ILE A 93 12.18 -3.87 -11.67
N GLU A 94 13.21 -3.27 -12.27
CA GLU A 94 13.37 -1.81 -12.30
C GLU A 94 12.18 -1.12 -12.98
N LYS A 95 11.63 -1.72 -14.04
CA LYS A 95 10.42 -1.22 -14.71
C LYS A 95 9.19 -1.30 -13.82
N GLU A 96 8.97 -2.44 -13.17
CA GLU A 96 7.85 -2.65 -12.25
C GLU A 96 7.95 -1.70 -11.05
N MET A 97 9.14 -1.54 -10.49
CA MET A 97 9.40 -0.66 -9.35
C MET A 97 9.19 0.81 -9.69
N LYS A 98 9.69 1.28 -10.84
CA LYS A 98 9.40 2.65 -11.31
C LYS A 98 7.90 2.87 -11.52
N THR A 99 7.21 1.92 -12.15
CA THR A 99 5.76 2.02 -12.38
C THR A 99 4.98 2.06 -11.06
N LYS A 100 5.35 1.22 -10.09
CA LYS A 100 4.81 1.24 -8.74
C LYS A 100 5.17 2.52 -7.98
N ALA A 101 6.37 3.08 -8.19
CA ALA A 101 6.78 4.35 -7.60
C ALA A 101 5.93 5.51 -8.11
N PHE A 102 5.66 5.61 -9.41
CA PHE A 102 4.75 6.63 -9.97
C PHE A 102 3.30 6.44 -9.48
N SER A 103 2.83 5.18 -9.37
CA SER A 103 1.49 4.87 -8.85
C SER A 103 1.36 5.15 -7.34
N LYS A 104 2.46 4.99 -6.57
CA LYS A 104 2.53 5.26 -5.13
C LYS A 104 2.85 6.72 -4.81
N GLU A 105 3.57 7.44 -5.67
CA GLU A 105 3.78 8.90 -5.57
C GLU A 105 2.50 9.67 -5.86
N GLY A 106 1.64 9.21 -6.77
CA GLY A 106 0.28 9.75 -6.91
C GLY A 106 -0.53 9.62 -5.63
N LEU A 107 -0.40 8.48 -4.93
CA LEU A 107 -1.06 8.21 -3.65
C LEU A 107 -0.42 8.96 -2.46
N ASN A 108 0.90 9.18 -2.48
CA ASN A 108 1.63 9.96 -1.47
C ASN A 108 1.59 11.49 -1.73
N GLN A 109 1.24 11.93 -2.92
CA GLN A 109 0.83 13.33 -3.16
C GLN A 109 -0.61 13.57 -2.72
N ALA A 110 -1.47 12.54 -2.76
CA ALA A 110 -2.79 12.62 -2.15
C ALA A 110 -2.75 12.74 -0.62
N THR A 111 -1.61 12.49 0.06
CA THR A 111 -1.42 12.83 1.48
C THR A 111 -0.86 14.24 1.72
N LYS A 112 -0.60 15.02 0.66
CA LYS A 112 -0.60 16.50 0.72
C LYS A 112 -1.98 17.00 0.31
N VAL A 113 -3.01 16.52 1.00
CA VAL A 113 -4.32 17.17 0.97
C VAL A 113 -4.08 18.60 1.47
N ASP A 114 -4.54 19.61 0.73
CA ASP A 114 -4.61 20.98 1.24
C ASP A 114 -5.21 20.92 2.66
N PRO A 115 -4.62 21.53 3.70
CA PRO A 115 -5.15 21.48 5.06
C PRO A 115 -6.66 21.81 5.16
N ARG A 116 -7.19 22.58 4.21
CA ARG A 116 -8.64 22.85 4.07
C ARG A 116 -9.43 21.64 3.59
N GLU A 117 -8.95 20.96 2.55
CA GLU A 117 -9.59 19.79 1.97
C GLU A 117 -9.48 18.58 2.92
N GLN A 118 -8.42 18.52 3.74
CA GLN A 118 -8.27 17.50 4.78
C GLN A 118 -9.32 17.69 5.89
N LYS A 119 -9.45 18.92 6.40
CA LYS A 119 -10.50 19.25 7.39
C LYS A 119 -11.90 19.00 6.84
N LYS A 120 -12.13 19.29 5.56
CA LYS A 120 -13.39 19.01 4.88
C LYS A 120 -13.67 17.51 4.84
N SER A 121 -12.70 16.69 4.43
CA SER A 121 -12.83 15.24 4.44
C SER A 121 -13.04 14.67 5.86
N GLU A 122 -12.33 15.18 6.87
CA GLU A 122 -12.49 14.77 8.26
C GLU A 122 -13.89 15.10 8.79
N THR A 123 -14.40 16.29 8.46
CA THR A 123 -15.75 16.74 8.85
C THR A 123 -16.84 15.92 8.15
N VAL A 124 -16.68 15.63 6.87
CA VAL A 124 -17.61 14.77 6.11
C VAL A 124 -17.64 13.35 6.69
N ASN A 125 -16.47 12.77 6.98
CA ASN A 125 -16.40 11.44 7.58
C ASN A 125 -17.06 11.41 8.98
N TRP A 126 -16.82 12.43 9.81
CA TRP A 126 -17.45 12.53 11.12
C TRP A 126 -18.98 12.65 11.00
N ILE A 127 -19.49 13.45 10.07
CA ILE A 127 -20.93 13.57 9.82
C ILE A 127 -21.51 12.20 9.43
N SER A 128 -20.87 11.47 8.53
CA SER A 128 -21.31 10.12 8.13
C SER A 128 -21.32 9.14 9.30
N GLU A 129 -20.29 9.12 10.15
CA GLU A 129 -20.25 8.29 11.35
C GLU A 129 -21.39 8.62 12.32
N VAL A 130 -21.71 9.90 12.51
CA VAL A 130 -22.83 10.33 13.37
C VAL A 130 -24.18 9.90 12.79
N VAL A 131 -24.37 10.03 11.46
CA VAL A 131 -25.58 9.58 10.78
C VAL A 131 -25.77 8.07 10.93
N ASP A 132 -24.71 7.27 10.74
CA ASP A 132 -24.76 5.82 10.92
C ASP A 132 -25.14 5.43 12.36
N ASN A 133 -24.54 6.11 13.35
CA ASN A 133 -24.89 5.89 14.76
C ASN A 133 -26.33 6.26 15.10
N LEU A 134 -26.89 7.30 14.47
CA LEU A 134 -28.29 7.68 14.63
C LEU A 134 -29.23 6.65 13.98
N ASN A 135 -28.86 6.10 12.82
CA ASN A 135 -29.62 5.03 12.16
C ASN A 135 -29.64 3.74 13.00
N ILE A 136 -28.51 3.32 13.57
CA ILE A 136 -28.46 2.16 14.49
C ILE A 136 -29.39 2.38 15.70
N GLN A 137 -29.42 3.59 16.24
CA GLN A 137 -30.33 3.92 17.35
C GLN A 137 -31.80 3.91 16.91
N ILE A 138 -32.11 4.38 15.69
CA ILE A 138 -33.44 4.29 15.11
C ILE A 138 -33.88 2.83 15.01
N ASP A 139 -33.06 1.95 14.43
CA ASP A 139 -33.37 0.53 14.29
C ASP A 139 -33.64 -0.12 15.66
N SER A 140 -32.83 0.19 16.67
CA SER A 140 -33.04 -0.30 18.04
C SER A 140 -34.35 0.19 18.64
N PHE A 141 -34.71 1.46 18.43
CA PHE A 141 -35.94 2.05 18.94
C PHE A 141 -37.19 1.52 18.21
N GLU A 142 -37.10 1.28 16.90
CA GLU A 142 -38.16 0.68 16.10
C GLU A 142 -38.39 -0.79 16.54
N ALA A 143 -37.33 -1.56 16.76
CA ALA A 143 -37.43 -2.91 17.33
C ALA A 143 -38.04 -2.92 18.75
N GLU A 144 -37.62 -2.01 19.64
CA GLU A 144 -38.21 -1.87 20.97
C GLU A 144 -39.71 -1.53 20.91
N SER A 145 -40.10 -0.63 20.01
CA SER A 145 -41.50 -0.25 19.77
C SER A 145 -42.34 -1.44 19.30
N GLU A 146 -41.84 -2.26 18.37
CA GLU A 146 -42.53 -3.47 17.90
C GLU A 146 -42.74 -4.51 19.00
N VAL A 147 -41.75 -4.71 19.88
CA VAL A 147 -41.86 -5.61 21.04
C VAL A 147 -42.93 -5.10 22.02
N LEU A 148 -42.96 -3.80 22.31
CA LEU A 148 -43.95 -3.20 23.20
C LEU A 148 -45.39 -3.30 22.62
N LEU A 149 -45.53 -3.19 21.30
CA LEU A 149 -46.80 -3.31 20.58
C LEU A 149 -47.29 -4.77 20.40
N SER A 150 -46.39 -5.73 20.25
CA SER A 150 -46.76 -7.16 20.10
C SER A 150 -47.11 -7.84 21.43
N GLY A 151 -46.58 -7.35 22.55
CA GLY A 151 -46.86 -7.86 23.90
C GLY A 151 -48.21 -7.45 24.51
N SER A 152 -49.07 -6.70 23.80
CA SER A 152 -50.27 -6.04 24.38
C SER A 152 -51.60 -6.79 24.18
N LYS A 153 -51.65 -8.11 24.48
CA LYS A 153 -52.91 -8.88 24.52
C LYS A 153 -53.78 -8.65 25.79
N LYS A 154 -53.35 -7.84 26.76
CA LYS A 154 -54.15 -7.38 27.93
C LYS A 154 -53.96 -5.87 28.15
N LYS A 155 -54.99 -5.21 28.69
CA LYS A 155 -55.13 -3.75 28.98
C LYS A 155 -53.80 -2.97 28.91
N LYS A 156 -53.71 -1.98 28.01
CA LYS A 156 -52.53 -1.13 27.83
C LYS A 156 -52.13 -0.48 29.16
N ASP A 157 -50.96 -0.87 29.66
CA ASP A 157 -50.31 -0.32 30.84
C ASP A 157 -49.86 1.12 30.57
N ALA A 158 -50.14 2.05 31.49
CA ALA A 158 -49.80 3.46 31.35
C ALA A 158 -48.28 3.68 31.17
N SER A 159 -47.46 2.85 31.82
CA SER A 159 -45.99 2.88 31.69
C SER A 159 -45.52 2.55 30.26
N LYS A 160 -46.19 1.60 29.60
CA LYS A 160 -45.87 1.23 28.21
C LYS A 160 -46.25 2.32 27.21
N ILE A 161 -47.38 3.00 27.46
CA ILE A 161 -47.81 4.14 26.63
C ILE A 161 -46.80 5.27 26.74
N GLU A 162 -46.33 5.57 27.95
CA GLU A 162 -45.32 6.59 28.20
C GLU A 162 -43.99 6.26 27.49
N ARG A 163 -43.52 5.01 27.59
CA ARG A 163 -42.30 4.56 26.88
C ARG A 163 -42.43 4.65 25.37
N LEU A 164 -43.58 4.28 24.80
CA LEU A 164 -43.84 4.42 23.36
C LEU A 164 -43.83 5.88 22.90
N ASN A 165 -44.34 6.81 23.71
CA ASN A 165 -44.29 8.24 23.40
C ASN A 165 -42.85 8.78 23.44
N GLN A 166 -42.04 8.35 24.41
CA GLN A 166 -40.61 8.69 24.47
C GLN A 166 -39.87 8.17 23.24
N ILE A 167 -40.08 6.91 22.86
CA ILE A 167 -39.47 6.30 21.66
C ILE A 167 -39.84 7.10 20.40
N LYS A 168 -41.12 7.46 20.23
CA LYS A 168 -41.56 8.29 19.09
C LYS A 168 -40.84 9.64 19.04
N HIS A 169 -40.73 10.31 20.20
CA HIS A 169 -40.03 11.59 20.30
C HIS A 169 -38.54 11.47 19.95
N HIS A 170 -37.89 10.39 20.38
CA HIS A 170 -36.50 10.11 20.01
C HIS A 170 -36.33 9.84 18.51
N LEU A 171 -37.24 9.05 17.91
CA LEU A 171 -37.23 8.76 16.48
C LEU A 171 -37.41 10.02 15.62
N GLU A 172 -38.37 10.88 15.96
CA GLU A 172 -38.59 12.16 15.27
C GLU A 172 -37.35 13.05 15.35
N ARG A 173 -36.75 13.16 16.55
CA ARG A 173 -35.53 13.94 16.75
C ARG A 173 -34.34 13.38 15.96
N HIS A 174 -34.13 12.06 15.96
CA HIS A 174 -33.03 11.44 15.20
C HIS A 174 -33.21 11.63 13.70
N LYS A 175 -34.43 11.46 13.17
CA LYS A 175 -34.75 11.72 11.75
C LYS A 175 -34.49 13.20 11.38
N TRP A 176 -34.84 14.13 12.27
CA TRP A 176 -34.52 15.55 12.08
C TRP A 176 -33.01 15.83 12.06
N HIS A 177 -32.26 15.24 12.99
CA HIS A 177 -30.80 15.40 13.03
C HIS A 177 -30.11 14.82 11.79
N ILE A 178 -30.51 13.63 11.35
CA ILE A 178 -29.99 13.02 10.12
C ILE A 178 -30.22 13.94 8.93
N ASN A 179 -31.44 14.43 8.73
CA ASN A 179 -31.75 15.33 7.61
C ASN A 179 -30.91 16.62 7.66
N ARG A 180 -30.67 17.17 8.85
CA ARG A 180 -29.83 18.36 9.03
C ARG A 180 -28.36 18.08 8.74
N LEU A 181 -27.85 16.94 9.20
CA LEU A 181 -26.48 16.49 8.98
C LEU A 181 -26.19 16.21 7.50
N GLU A 182 -27.09 15.53 6.80
CA GLU A 182 -27.01 15.29 5.35
C GLU A 182 -27.06 16.59 4.55
N LEU A 183 -27.87 17.57 4.97
CA LEU A 183 -27.89 18.89 4.35
C LEU A 183 -26.55 19.62 4.53
N ILE A 184 -25.96 19.56 5.74
CA ILE A 184 -24.65 20.16 6.02
C ILE A 184 -23.55 19.47 5.20
N GLN A 185 -23.56 18.14 5.14
CA GLN A 185 -22.64 17.36 4.31
C GLN A 185 -22.72 17.79 2.83
N ARG A 186 -23.93 17.90 2.29
CA ARG A 186 -24.15 18.35 0.91
C ARG A 186 -23.69 19.80 0.69
N LEU A 187 -23.85 20.69 1.67
CA LEU A 187 -23.39 22.09 1.56
C LEU A 187 -21.86 22.19 1.61
N LEU A 188 -21.20 21.37 2.45
CA LEU A 188 -19.74 21.25 2.49
C LEU A 188 -19.20 20.71 1.18
N GLU A 189 -19.76 19.62 0.65
CA GLU A 189 -19.34 18.99 -0.61
C GLU A 189 -19.45 19.94 -1.80
N ASN A 190 -20.44 20.85 -1.81
CA ASN A 190 -20.64 21.85 -2.87
C ASN A 190 -19.90 23.18 -2.65
N ASP A 191 -18.98 23.26 -1.68
CA ASP A 191 -18.22 24.47 -1.31
C ASP A 191 -19.09 25.69 -0.96
N ARG A 192 -20.33 25.45 -0.49
CA ARG A 192 -21.28 26.50 -0.14
C ARG A 192 -21.20 26.93 1.33
N THR A 193 -20.43 26.21 2.15
CA THR A 193 -20.21 26.47 3.58
C THR A 193 -18.79 26.07 3.98
N ASP A 194 -18.17 26.82 4.88
CA ASP A 194 -16.81 26.56 5.40
C ASP A 194 -16.85 25.53 6.55
N THR A 195 -15.76 24.78 6.76
CA THR A 195 -15.68 23.73 7.80
C THR A 195 -15.84 24.29 9.21
N ASP A 196 -15.43 25.54 9.42
CA ASP A 196 -15.54 26.23 10.71
C ASP A 196 -17.00 26.65 11.04
N ALA A 197 -17.93 26.57 10.08
CA ALA A 197 -19.35 26.84 10.31
C ALA A 197 -20.16 25.60 10.76
N VAL A 198 -19.50 24.44 10.87
CA VAL A 198 -20.10 23.15 11.24
C VAL A 198 -19.95 22.87 12.75
N PHE A 199 -18.91 23.43 13.37
CA PHE A 199 -18.64 23.39 14.81
C PHE A 199 -19.25 24.61 15.52
#